data_AF-A0A7S3S1M7-F1
#
_entry.id   AF-A0A7S3S1M7-F1
#
_cell.length_a   1.000
_cell.length_b   1.000
_cell.length_c   1.000
_cell.angle_alpha   90.00
_cell.angle_beta   90.00
_cell.angle_gamma   90.00
#
_symmetry.space_group_name_H-M   'P 1'
#
loop_
_entity.id
_entity.type
_entity.pdbx_description
1 polymer ?
#
loop_
_entity_poly.entity_id
_entity_poly.type
_entity_poly.pdbx_seq_one_letter_code
_entity_poly.pdbx_strand_id
1 'polypeptide(L)'
;MGEYAQPVLGMKSCFDYSDEEGHNQEWSAREWFVVRKAEIHMSEDDVLVPFVKMGVEAREQVLKGNVLEDAPITRGNHPLVKYAEAFTHNFDLIAERKSVIYHLRELAKASILAKYIVESGMRLDSSWFSLFDDAKDPGFLEIPQLWNERYHSTVEVQNGKIVETKNGSGGGTTVRNVYGGV
;
A
#
# COMPACT_ATOMS: atom_id res chain seq x y z
N MET A 1 2.87 -7.53 2.97
CA MET A 1 3.20 -7.36 1.54
C MET A 1 3.76 -8.66 0.99
N GLY A 2 5.03 -8.98 1.23
CA GLY A 2 5.61 -10.24 0.76
C GLY A 2 6.09 -11.20 1.87
N GLU A 3 6.49 -10.65 3.02
CA GLU A 3 7.16 -11.41 4.10
C GLU A 3 6.23 -11.81 5.25
N TYR A 4 5.06 -11.19 5.30
CA TYR A 4 4.07 -11.41 6.34
C TYR A 4 2.92 -12.28 5.80
N ALA A 5 2.28 -13.02 6.71
CA ALA A 5 1.07 -13.75 6.39
C ALA A 5 0.02 -12.82 5.76
N GLN A 6 -0.55 -13.25 4.64
CA GLN A 6 -1.50 -12.45 3.89
C GLN A 6 -2.79 -12.27 4.69
N PRO A 7 -3.43 -11.09 4.62
CA PRO A 7 -4.57 -10.77 5.48
C PRO A 7 -5.83 -11.60 5.15
N VAL A 8 -5.85 -12.24 3.99
CA VAL A 8 -6.90 -13.14 3.51
C VAL A 8 -6.29 -14.49 3.16
N LEU A 9 -6.92 -15.58 3.61
CA LEU A 9 -6.49 -16.94 3.29
C LEU A 9 -6.56 -17.17 1.78
N GLY A 10 -5.48 -17.70 1.20
CA GLY A 10 -5.37 -17.94 -0.24
C GLY A 10 -5.05 -16.70 -1.09
N MET A 11 -5.00 -15.51 -0.48
CA MET A 11 -4.45 -14.34 -1.16
C MET A 11 -2.95 -14.53 -1.33
N LYS A 12 -2.46 -14.31 -2.55
CA LYS A 12 -1.05 -14.40 -2.91
C LYS A 12 -0.30 -13.12 -2.54
N SER A 13 0.96 -13.29 -2.14
CA SER A 13 1.89 -12.19 -1.96
C SER A 13 2.40 -11.66 -3.30
N CYS A 14 2.94 -10.43 -3.32
CA CYS A 14 3.62 -9.91 -4.52
C CYS A 14 4.84 -10.76 -4.92
N PHE A 15 5.47 -11.47 -3.98
CA PHE A 15 6.58 -12.39 -4.29
C PHE A 15 6.07 -13.71 -4.88
N ASP A 16 4.92 -14.21 -4.43
CA ASP A 16 4.32 -15.43 -5.00
C ASP A 16 3.99 -15.21 -6.49
N TYR A 17 3.41 -14.05 -6.82
CA TYR A 17 3.18 -13.64 -8.22
C TYR A 17 4.49 -13.52 -9.02
N SER A 18 5.55 -13.00 -8.39
CA SER A 18 6.85 -12.86 -9.04
C SER A 18 7.50 -14.22 -9.34
N ASP A 19 7.36 -15.19 -8.44
CA ASP A 19 7.97 -16.51 -8.58
C ASP A 19 7.23 -17.38 -9.60
N GLU A 20 5.89 -17.36 -9.62
CA GLU A 20 5.07 -18.12 -10.56
C GLU A 20 5.26 -17.67 -12.02
N GLU A 21 5.51 -16.38 -12.24
CA GLU A 21 5.62 -15.78 -13.58
C GLU A 21 7.04 -15.83 -14.14
N GLY A 22 7.97 -16.47 -13.41
CA GLY A 22 9.37 -16.54 -13.81
C GLY A 22 10.05 -15.18 -13.85
N HIS A 23 9.55 -14.20 -13.09
CA HIS A 23 10.21 -12.91 -12.89
C HIS A 23 11.43 -13.11 -11.97
N ASN A 24 12.49 -13.67 -12.56
CA ASN A 24 13.83 -13.74 -12.00
C ASN A 24 14.62 -12.43 -12.18
N GLN A 25 14.02 -11.44 -12.83
CA GLN A 25 14.58 -10.10 -13.00
C GLN A 25 14.28 -9.23 -11.79
N GLU A 26 15.23 -8.36 -11.47
CA GLU A 26 15.07 -7.32 -10.47
C GLU A 26 13.94 -6.37 -10.85
N TRP A 27 13.11 -6.01 -9.87
CA TRP A 27 12.05 -5.03 -10.04
C TRP A 27 11.89 -4.20 -8.77
N SER A 28 11.44 -2.96 -8.96
CA SER A 28 11.11 -2.03 -7.88
C SER A 28 9.73 -1.47 -8.15
N ALA A 29 8.94 -1.27 -7.10
CA ALA A 29 7.62 -0.67 -7.22
C ALA A 29 7.17 -0.02 -5.90
N ARG A 30 6.26 0.95 -6.02
CA ARG A 30 5.62 1.60 -4.89
C ARG A 30 4.16 1.24 -4.80
N GLU A 31 3.62 1.28 -3.58
CA GLU A 31 2.19 1.21 -3.33
C GLU A 31 1.70 2.33 -2.43
N TRP A 32 0.40 2.61 -2.50
CA TRP A 32 -0.29 3.56 -1.63
C TRP A 32 -1.75 3.17 -1.47
N PHE A 33 -2.32 3.60 -0.35
CA PHE A 33 -3.77 3.55 -0.15
C PHE A 33 -4.44 4.69 -0.90
N VAL A 34 -5.56 4.39 -1.56
CA VAL A 34 -6.36 5.38 -2.29
C VAL A 34 -7.80 5.40 -1.82
N VAL A 35 -8.38 6.60 -1.80
CA VAL A 35 -9.84 6.78 -1.74
C VAL A 35 -10.35 6.89 -3.17
N ARG A 36 -10.98 5.83 -3.68
CA ARG A 36 -11.53 5.78 -5.06
C ARG A 36 -12.90 6.43 -5.17
N LYS A 37 -13.64 6.46 -4.06
CA LYS A 37 -14.96 7.08 -3.98
C LYS A 37 -15.17 7.63 -2.58
N ALA A 38 -15.71 8.84 -2.51
CA ALA A 38 -15.98 9.58 -1.29
C ALA A 38 -17.32 10.30 -1.46
N GLU A 39 -18.32 9.96 -0.64
CA GLU A 39 -19.66 10.57 -0.69
C GLU A 39 -20.18 10.77 0.73
N ILE A 40 -21.08 11.74 0.89
CA ILE A 40 -21.95 11.85 2.06
C ILE A 40 -23.36 11.50 1.62
N HIS A 41 -23.96 10.51 2.27
CA HIS A 41 -25.37 10.17 2.11
C HIS A 41 -26.17 10.80 3.25
N MET A 42 -27.42 11.16 3.00
CA MET A 42 -28.32 11.65 4.03
C MET A 42 -29.47 10.66 4.16
N SER A 43 -29.71 10.17 5.37
CA SER A 43 -30.86 9.29 5.65
C SER A 43 -32.17 10.06 5.65
N GLU A 44 -33.30 9.35 5.69
CA GLU A 44 -34.62 9.96 5.88
C GLU A 44 -34.73 10.74 7.20
N ASP A 45 -34.01 10.31 8.24
CA ASP A 45 -33.96 10.98 9.55
C ASP A 45 -32.84 12.05 9.66
N ASP A 46 -32.41 12.64 8.54
CA ASP A 46 -31.39 13.71 8.47
C ASP A 46 -30.01 13.35 9.07
N VAL A 47 -29.66 12.06 9.12
CA VAL A 47 -28.34 11.60 9.55
C VAL A 47 -27.37 11.61 8.36
N LEU A 48 -26.23 12.28 8.53
CA LEU A 48 -25.13 12.25 7.57
C LEU A 48 -24.34 10.95 7.71
N VAL A 49 -24.26 10.18 6.64
CA VAL A 49 -23.55 8.90 6.59
C VAL A 49 -22.38 9.02 5.60
N PRO A 50 -21.12 9.11 6.09
CA PRO A 50 -19.96 9.13 5.21
C PRO A 50 -19.73 7.75 4.58
N PHE A 51 -19.64 7.73 3.25
CA PHE A 51 -19.36 6.54 2.47
C PHE A 51 -18.03 6.69 1.75
N VAL A 52 -17.15 5.69 1.91
CA VAL A 52 -15.87 5.62 1.20
C VAL A 52 -15.69 4.27 0.54
N LYS A 53 -15.12 4.28 -0.66
CA LYS A 53 -14.54 3.09 -1.29
C LYS A 53 -13.05 3.29 -1.38
N MET A 54 -12.31 2.53 -0.58
CA MET A 54 -10.86 2.57 -0.57
C MET A 54 -10.26 1.39 -1.34
N GLY A 55 -8.98 1.50 -1.65
CA GLY A 55 -8.21 0.46 -2.31
C GLY A 55 -6.72 0.69 -2.14
N VAL A 56 -5.95 -0.12 -2.86
CA VAL A 56 -4.50 0.03 -2.99
C VAL A 56 -4.19 0.20 -4.46
N GLU A 57 -3.23 1.05 -4.76
CA GLU A 57 -2.65 1.20 -6.08
C GLU A 57 -1.15 0.96 -6.01
N ALA A 58 -0.60 0.48 -7.12
CA ALA A 58 0.83 0.26 -7.24
C ALA A 58 1.35 0.88 -8.53
N ARG A 59 2.57 1.41 -8.50
CA ARG A 59 3.33 1.78 -9.69
C ARG A 59 4.69 1.12 -9.68
N GLU A 60 5.04 0.59 -10.84
CA GLU A 60 6.41 0.14 -11.13
C GLU A 60 7.35 1.34 -11.06
N GLN A 61 8.56 1.13 -10.55
CA GLN A 61 9.61 2.13 -10.55
C GLN A 61 10.72 1.73 -11.51
N VAL A 62 11.25 2.73 -12.21
CA VAL A 62 12.35 2.58 -13.17
C VAL A 62 13.52 3.44 -12.72
N LEU A 63 14.74 2.93 -12.93
CA LEU A 63 15.96 3.68 -12.64
C LEU A 63 16.24 4.65 -13.80
N LYS A 64 16.20 5.96 -13.52
CA LYS A 64 16.52 7.01 -14.48
C LYS A 64 17.75 7.78 -13.98
N GLY A 65 18.91 7.43 -14.54
CA GLY A 65 20.19 7.86 -13.98
C GLY A 65 20.46 7.15 -12.65
N ASN A 66 20.59 7.91 -11.56
CA ASN A 66 20.80 7.37 -10.20
C ASN A 66 19.56 7.51 -9.29
N VAL A 67 18.39 7.83 -9.86
CA VAL A 67 17.16 8.05 -9.09
C VAL A 67 16.09 7.05 -9.52
N LEU A 68 15.42 6.44 -8.52
CA LEU A 68 14.24 5.62 -8.71
C LEU A 68 13.01 6.52 -8.84
N GLU A 69 12.34 6.46 -9.99
CA GLU A 69 11.12 7.23 -10.28
C GLU A 69 10.00 6.27 -10.69
N ASP A 70 8.74 6.68 -10.51
CA ASP A 70 7.62 5.88 -11.02
C ASP A 70 7.65 5.83 -12.55
N ALA A 71 7.39 4.65 -13.10
CA ALA A 71 7.18 4.45 -14.52
C ALA A 71 5.98 5.28 -14.99
N PRO A 72 6.09 5.98 -16.14
CA PRO A 72 4.97 6.72 -16.73
C PRO A 72 3.75 5.83 -16.99
N ILE A 73 3.99 4.56 -17.31
CA ILE A 73 2.99 3.53 -17.50
C ILE A 73 3.45 2.30 -16.70
N THR A 74 2.60 1.84 -15.78
CA THR A 74 2.85 0.63 -15.03
C THR A 74 2.29 -0.58 -15.78
N ARG A 75 3.08 -1.64 -15.88
CA ARG A 75 2.66 -2.88 -16.55
C ARG A 75 1.56 -3.56 -15.74
N GLY A 76 0.43 -3.86 -16.38
CA GLY A 76 -0.70 -4.54 -15.71
C GLY A 76 -0.35 -5.95 -15.21
N ASN A 77 0.66 -6.60 -15.80
CA ASN A 77 1.14 -7.90 -15.33
C ASN A 77 2.16 -7.80 -14.17
N HIS A 78 2.51 -6.61 -13.70
CA HIS A 78 3.53 -6.43 -12.66
C HIS A 78 3.07 -7.10 -11.34
N PRO A 79 3.95 -7.86 -10.63
CA PRO A 79 3.56 -8.60 -9.42
C PRO A 79 2.92 -7.74 -8.33
N LEU A 80 3.46 -6.53 -8.11
CA LEU A 80 2.88 -5.59 -7.13
C LEU A 80 1.51 -5.04 -7.56
N VAL A 81 1.24 -4.92 -8.87
CA VAL A 81 -0.07 -4.48 -9.38
C VAL A 81 -1.11 -5.55 -9.12
N LYS A 82 -0.81 -6.81 -9.43
CA LYS A 82 -1.70 -7.94 -9.15
C LYS A 82 -2.02 -8.06 -7.66
N TYR A 83 -1.01 -7.87 -6.82
CA TYR A 83 -1.21 -7.81 -5.38
C TYR A 83 -2.12 -6.64 -4.98
N ALA A 84 -1.89 -5.42 -5.48
CA ALA A 84 -2.71 -4.26 -5.18
C ALA A 84 -4.18 -4.43 -5.63
N GLU A 85 -4.39 -5.08 -6.78
CA GLU A 85 -5.73 -5.44 -7.28
C GLU A 85 -6.41 -6.46 -6.35
N ALA A 86 -5.71 -7.53 -5.97
CA ALA A 86 -6.23 -8.52 -5.03
C ALA A 86 -6.51 -7.91 -3.65
N PHE A 87 -5.66 -7.01 -3.17
CA PHE A 87 -5.85 -6.28 -1.91
C PHE A 87 -7.08 -5.39 -2.00
N THR A 88 -7.22 -4.63 -3.10
CA THR A 88 -8.38 -3.76 -3.33
C THR A 88 -9.68 -4.55 -3.38
N HIS A 89 -9.68 -5.70 -4.07
CA HIS A 89 -10.86 -6.57 -4.13
C HIS A 89 -11.29 -7.03 -2.74
N ASN A 90 -10.33 -7.29 -1.85
CA ASN A 90 -10.57 -7.75 -0.49
C ASN A 90 -10.54 -6.63 0.55
N PHE A 91 -10.53 -5.35 0.15
CA PHE A 91 -10.19 -4.25 1.06
C PHE A 91 -11.09 -4.21 2.29
N ASP A 92 -12.41 -4.34 2.11
CA ASP A 92 -13.37 -4.28 3.22
C ASP A 92 -13.21 -5.45 4.18
N LEU A 93 -13.00 -6.66 3.66
CA LEU A 93 -12.73 -7.85 4.48
C LEU A 93 -11.41 -7.69 5.26
N ILE A 94 -10.38 -7.12 4.62
CA ILE A 94 -9.09 -6.84 5.26
C ILE A 94 -9.28 -5.79 6.36
N ALA A 95 -10.04 -4.72 6.09
CA ALA A 95 -10.35 -3.68 7.06
C ALA A 95 -11.05 -4.29 8.29
N GLU A 96 -12.04 -5.16 8.11
CA GLU A 96 -12.71 -5.84 9.23
C GLU A 96 -11.78 -6.70 10.09
N ARG A 97 -10.72 -7.26 9.49
CA ARG A 97 -9.79 -8.19 10.16
C ARG A 97 -8.52 -7.54 10.69
N LYS A 98 -8.17 -6.36 10.18
CA LYS A 98 -6.92 -5.64 10.49
C LYS A 98 -7.25 -4.24 10.97
N SER A 99 -7.09 -4.03 12.28
CA SER A 99 -7.43 -2.77 12.96
C SER A 99 -6.78 -1.55 12.31
N VAL A 100 -5.53 -1.63 11.87
CA VAL A 100 -4.85 -0.51 11.20
C VAL A 100 -5.55 -0.10 9.90
N ILE A 101 -6.04 -1.06 9.11
CA ILE A 101 -6.75 -0.80 7.86
C ILE A 101 -8.17 -0.33 8.14
N TYR A 102 -8.83 -0.88 9.17
CA TYR A 102 -10.08 -0.34 9.69
C TYR A 102 -9.95 1.14 10.05
N HIS A 103 -8.96 1.49 10.87
CA HIS A 103 -8.76 2.87 11.32
C HIS A 103 -8.43 3.82 10.17
N LEU A 104 -7.67 3.37 9.18
CA LEU A 104 -7.42 4.14 7.96
C LEU A 104 -8.74 4.46 7.23
N ARG A 105 -9.65 3.48 7.12
CA ARG A 105 -10.97 3.67 6.50
C ARG A 105 -11.85 4.63 7.29
N GLU A 106 -11.88 4.50 8.62
CA GLU A 106 -12.68 5.39 9.47
C GLU A 106 -12.10 6.82 9.50
N LEU A 107 -10.77 6.98 9.44
CA LEU A 107 -10.13 8.28 9.30
C LEU A 107 -10.50 8.96 7.98
N ALA A 108 -10.53 8.21 6.88
CA ALA A 108 -10.97 8.73 5.58
C ALA A 108 -12.42 9.22 5.65
N LYS A 109 -13.34 8.43 6.24
CA LYS A 109 -14.74 8.84 6.46
C LYS A 109 -14.85 10.11 7.29
N ALA A 110 -14.13 10.19 8.40
CA ALA A 110 -14.13 11.36 9.28
C ALA A 110 -13.63 12.61 8.55
N SER A 111 -12.53 12.49 7.79
CA SER A 111 -11.97 13.58 6.99
C SER A 111 -12.96 14.09 5.93
N ILE A 112 -13.67 13.19 5.25
CA ILE A 112 -14.67 13.57 4.24
C ILE A 112 -15.90 14.22 4.87
N LEU A 113 -16.37 13.71 6.01
CA LEU A 113 -17.47 14.32 6.75
C LEU A 113 -17.11 15.72 7.23
N ALA A 114 -15.91 15.89 7.83
CA ALA A 114 -15.41 17.19 8.25
C ALA A 114 -15.35 18.17 7.07
N LYS A 115 -14.79 17.73 5.94
CA LYS A 115 -14.77 18.53 4.70
C LYS A 115 -16.17 18.94 4.26
N TYR A 116 -17.12 18.00 4.22
CA TYR A 116 -18.49 18.27 3.81
C TYR A 116 -19.19 19.29 4.72
N ILE A 117 -19.05 19.15 6.04
CA ILE A 117 -19.64 20.08 7.01
C ILE A 117 -19.10 21.50 6.80
N VAL A 118 -17.80 21.64 6.58
CA VAL A 118 -17.17 22.94 6.29
C VAL A 118 -17.64 23.52 4.95
N GLU A 119 -17.63 22.72 3.88
CA GLU A 119 -17.96 23.17 2.52
C GLU A 119 -19.46 23.46 2.32
N SER A 120 -20.34 22.74 3.03
CA SER A 120 -21.79 22.95 2.99
C SER A 120 -22.25 24.21 3.74
N GLY A 121 -21.35 24.88 4.46
CA GLY A 121 -21.69 26.06 5.25
C GLY A 121 -22.63 25.75 6.42
N MET A 122 -22.62 24.51 6.93
CA MET A 122 -23.39 24.14 8.11
C MET A 122 -22.97 25.02 9.29
N ARG A 123 -23.97 25.54 10.01
CA ARG A 123 -23.73 26.35 11.21
C ARG A 123 -23.31 25.44 12.35
N LEU A 124 -22.00 25.26 12.50
CA LEU A 124 -21.40 24.64 13.67
C LEU A 124 -21.31 25.65 14.82
N ASP A 125 -21.52 25.15 16.03
CA ASP A 125 -21.27 25.94 17.23
C ASP A 125 -19.76 26.24 17.35
N SER A 126 -19.40 27.46 17.76
CA SER A 126 -18.00 27.89 17.87
C SER A 126 -17.18 27.00 18.81
N SER A 127 -17.82 26.32 19.77
CA SER A 127 -17.15 25.38 20.68
C SER A 127 -16.45 24.23 19.97
N TRP A 128 -16.90 23.84 18.77
CA TRP A 128 -16.24 22.80 17.96
C TRP A 128 -14.83 23.22 17.51
N PHE A 129 -14.60 24.53 17.37
CA PHE A 129 -13.31 25.07 16.96
C PHE A 129 -12.40 25.40 18.13
N SER A 130 -12.95 25.73 19.30
CA SER A 130 -12.19 26.06 20.51
C SER A 130 -11.66 24.85 21.30
N LEU A 131 -11.94 23.62 20.85
CA LEU A 131 -11.40 22.40 21.48
C LEU A 131 -9.88 22.24 21.29
N PHE A 132 -9.26 23.02 20.40
CA PHE A 132 -7.85 22.90 20.03
C PHE A 132 -6.97 24.08 20.49
N ASP A 133 -7.45 24.92 21.41
CA ASP A 133 -6.69 26.11 21.85
C ASP A 133 -5.34 25.76 22.53
N ASP A 134 -5.16 24.53 22.99
CA ASP A 134 -3.88 23.97 23.44
C ASP A 134 -3.27 23.02 22.39
N ALA A 135 -3.11 23.48 21.15
CA ALA A 135 -2.33 22.77 20.14
C ALA A 135 -0.87 22.67 20.62
N LYS A 136 -0.56 21.61 21.38
CA LYS A 136 0.82 21.19 21.59
C LYS A 136 1.40 20.94 20.20
N ASP A 137 2.57 21.54 19.94
CA ASP A 137 3.39 21.17 18.80
C ASP A 137 3.41 19.63 18.73
N PRO A 138 2.87 19.01 17.66
CA PRO A 138 2.79 17.56 17.57
C PRO A 138 4.18 16.90 17.60
N GLY A 139 5.25 17.70 17.59
CA GLY A 139 6.61 17.23 17.46
C GLY A 139 6.81 16.63 16.07
N PHE A 140 8.04 16.23 15.78
CA PHE A 140 8.35 15.45 14.60
C PHE A 140 7.80 14.03 14.79
N LEU A 141 6.49 13.84 14.58
CA LEU A 141 5.93 12.52 14.34
C LEU A 141 6.39 12.08 12.94
N GLU A 142 7.58 11.49 12.89
CA GLU A 142 8.10 10.89 11.68
C GLU A 142 7.19 9.72 11.30
N ILE A 143 6.45 9.87 10.20
CA ILE A 143 5.60 8.80 9.66
C ILE A 143 6.53 7.63 9.34
N PRO A 144 6.36 6.45 9.96
CA PRO A 144 7.22 5.30 9.70
C PRO A 144 7.14 4.94 8.22
N GLN A 145 8.22 5.14 7.48
CA GLN A 145 8.34 4.67 6.10
C GLN A 145 8.82 3.22 6.14
N LEU A 146 8.04 2.31 5.54
CA LEU A 146 8.42 0.90 5.45
C LEU A 146 9.24 0.68 4.18
N TRP A 147 10.53 0.40 4.37
CA TRP A 147 11.42 -0.11 3.34
C TRP A 147 11.51 -1.63 3.50
N ASN A 148 11.02 -2.40 2.53
CA ASN A 148 11.21 -3.84 2.50
C ASN A 148 12.05 -4.19 1.26
N GLU A 149 13.25 -4.71 1.51
CA GLU A 149 14.21 -5.17 0.50
C GLU A 149 14.48 -6.65 0.72
N ARG A 150 14.30 -7.47 -0.32
CA ARG A 150 14.52 -8.92 -0.24
C ARG A 150 15.60 -9.34 -1.20
N TYR A 151 16.60 -10.02 -0.65
CA TYR A 151 17.69 -10.66 -1.39
C TYR A 151 17.37 -12.14 -1.57
N HIS A 152 17.34 -12.63 -2.81
CA HIS A 152 17.28 -14.05 -3.11
C HIS A 152 18.61 -14.51 -3.71
N SER A 153 19.20 -15.58 -3.16
CA SER A 153 20.35 -16.27 -3.75
C SER A 153 20.02 -17.75 -3.92
N THR A 154 20.17 -18.24 -5.15
CA THR A 154 20.02 -19.68 -5.45
C THR A 154 21.41 -20.30 -5.47
N VAL A 155 21.62 -21.32 -4.63
CA VAL A 155 22.88 -22.06 -4.59
C VAL A 155 22.67 -23.44 -5.20
N GLU A 156 23.30 -23.71 -6.36
CA GLU A 156 23.35 -25.06 -6.92
C GLU A 156 24.51 -25.84 -6.30
N VAL A 157 24.20 -27.03 -5.78
CA VAL A 157 25.19 -27.95 -5.22
C VAL A 157 25.28 -29.19 -6.11
N GLN A 158 26.47 -29.48 -6.61
CA GLN A 158 26.76 -30.67 -7.40
C GLN A 158 27.93 -31.42 -6.79
N ASN A 159 27.73 -32.70 -6.45
CA ASN A 159 28.73 -33.58 -5.82
C ASN A 159 29.35 -33.00 -4.52
N GLY A 160 28.53 -32.34 -3.69
CA GLY A 160 28.99 -31.74 -2.43
C GLY A 160 29.83 -30.48 -2.59
N LYS A 161 29.91 -29.91 -3.80
CA LYS A 161 30.52 -28.61 -4.08
C LYS A 161 29.46 -27.65 -4.60
N ILE A 162 29.53 -26.40 -4.16
CA ILE A 162 28.75 -25.31 -4.74
C ILE A 162 29.31 -25.05 -6.13
N VAL A 163 28.46 -25.16 -7.16
CA VAL A 163 28.84 -24.91 -8.55
C VAL A 163 28.26 -23.57 -8.99
N GLU A 164 29.07 -22.76 -9.67
CA GLU A 164 28.58 -21.53 -10.29
C GLU A 164 27.63 -21.87 -11.45
N THR A 165 26.43 -21.33 -11.41
CA THR A 165 25.45 -21.43 -12.49
C THR A 165 26.05 -20.84 -13.78
N LYS A 166 25.94 -21.58 -14.89
CA LYS A 166 26.60 -21.31 -16.20
C LYS A 166 26.26 -19.98 -16.88
N ASN A 167 25.43 -19.12 -16.28
CA ASN A 167 25.15 -17.77 -16.75
C ASN A 167 26.05 -16.74 -16.06
N GLY A 168 27.37 -16.88 -16.16
CA GLY A 168 28.35 -15.77 -16.09
C GLY A 168 28.44 -14.88 -14.85
N SER A 169 27.62 -15.05 -13.83
CA SER A 169 27.70 -14.33 -12.55
C SER A 169 27.50 -15.34 -11.42
N GLY A 170 28.56 -15.57 -10.65
CA GLY A 170 28.50 -16.36 -9.43
C GLY A 170 27.37 -15.85 -8.53
N GLY A 171 26.50 -16.75 -8.09
CA GLY A 171 25.40 -16.46 -7.16
C GLY A 171 24.60 -15.21 -7.50
N GLY A 172 23.85 -15.23 -8.61
CA GLY A 172 22.96 -14.13 -8.98
C GLY A 172 22.04 -13.77 -7.82
N THR A 173 22.35 -12.67 -7.15
CA THR A 173 21.54 -12.10 -6.08
C THR A 173 20.45 -11.29 -6.75
N THR A 174 19.22 -11.79 -6.77
CA THR A 174 18.09 -11.01 -7.30
C THR A 174 17.56 -10.14 -6.18
N VAL A 175 17.59 -8.82 -6.37
CA VAL A 175 17.03 -7.85 -5.44
C VAL A 175 15.59 -7.50 -5.86
N ARG A 176 14.65 -7.54 -4.90
CA ARG A 176 13.27 -7.08 -5.10
C ARG A 176 12.92 -6.07 -4.01
N ASN A 177 12.45 -4.89 -4.43
CA ASN A 177 12.20 -3.76 -3.53
C ASN A 177 10.75 -3.30 -3.59
N VAL A 178 10.15 -3.12 -2.40
CA VAL A 178 8.81 -2.55 -2.23
C VAL A 178 8.88 -1.38 -1.27
N TYR A 179 8.35 -0.24 -1.71
CA TYR A 179 8.23 0.97 -0.90
C TYR A 179 6.76 1.37 -0.73
N GLY A 180 6.35 1.66 0.50
CA GLY A 180 4.99 2.10 0.82
C GLY A 180 4.99 3.45 1.53
N GLY A 181 4.13 4.35 1.09
CA GLY A 181 3.91 5.66 1.71
C GLY A 181 2.50 5.83 2.29
N VAL A 182 2.44 6.65 3.35
CA VAL A 182 1.30 7.43 3.89
C VAL A 182 0.46 8.15 2.83
#